data_AF-A0A9Q0TH62-F1
#
_entry.id   AF-A0A9Q0TH62-F1
#
_cell.length_a   1.000
_cell.length_b   1.000
_cell.length_c   1.000
_cell.angle_alpha   90.00
_cell.angle_beta   90.00
_cell.angle_gamma   90.00
#
_symmetry.space_group_name_H-M   'P 1'
#
loop_
_entity.id
_entity.type
_entity.pdbx_description
1 polymer ?
#
loop_
_entity_poly.entity_id
_entity_poly.type
_entity_poly.pdbx_seq_one_letter_code
_entity_poly.pdbx_strand_id
1 'polypeptide(L)'
;MAVSPESMPENFMDFRAPPPSPIASGRRSSVTNDEVLTEFLEHSLRLVNFGIPGEFIRSVSATAAGIFQLPPEKKEAVSRSLERPYGFEEVHGDHQEAESEVSEDFVWCKDESLTVDMEGIWPTGYSNFSQKMETLSSDIEHVARNILQSSA
;
A
#
# COMPACT_ATOMS: atom_id res chain seq x y z
N MET A 1 -39.56 -15.42 67.05
CA MET A 1 -38.96 -14.16 66.57
C MET A 1 -38.55 -14.38 65.13
N ALA A 2 -39.10 -13.59 64.22
CA ALA A 2 -38.84 -13.67 62.79
C ALA A 2 -37.75 -12.64 62.43
N VAL A 3 -36.75 -13.07 61.66
CA VAL A 3 -35.82 -12.18 60.98
C VAL A 3 -35.74 -12.63 59.52
N SER A 4 -36.19 -11.75 58.63
CA SER A 4 -36.15 -11.91 57.16
C SER A 4 -34.70 -11.93 56.67
N PRO A 5 -34.37 -12.65 55.58
CA PRO A 5 -33.12 -12.44 54.87
C PRO A 5 -33.19 -11.14 54.04
N GLU A 6 -32.19 -10.28 54.22
CA GLU A 6 -31.97 -9.07 53.42
C GLU A 6 -31.66 -9.41 51.96
N SER A 7 -32.34 -8.70 51.05
CA SER A 7 -32.12 -8.76 49.61
C SER A 7 -30.78 -8.09 49.24
N MET A 8 -29.92 -8.84 48.55
CA MET A 8 -28.71 -8.29 47.94
C MET A 8 -29.10 -7.27 46.85
N PRO A 9 -28.40 -6.13 46.71
CA PRO A 9 -28.66 -5.23 45.60
C PRO A 9 -28.22 -5.91 44.30
N GLU A 10 -29.18 -6.14 43.39
CA GLU A 10 -28.91 -6.46 41.99
C GLU A 10 -28.15 -5.29 41.37
N ASN A 11 -26.81 -5.39 41.35
CA ASN A 11 -26.02 -4.67 40.36
C ASN A 11 -26.38 -5.30 39.01
N PHE A 12 -27.40 -4.73 38.36
CA PHE A 12 -27.63 -4.90 36.94
C PHE A 12 -26.36 -4.45 36.22
N MET A 13 -25.47 -5.41 35.98
CA MET A 13 -24.35 -5.25 35.07
C MET A 13 -24.99 -5.01 33.71
N ASP A 14 -25.09 -3.75 33.30
CA ASP A 14 -25.49 -3.36 31.97
C ASP A 14 -24.48 -3.94 30.98
N PHE A 15 -24.77 -5.16 30.51
CA PHE A 15 -24.03 -5.92 29.49
C PHE A 15 -24.22 -5.32 28.09
N ARG A 16 -24.43 -4.00 28.01
CA ARG A 16 -24.44 -3.31 26.74
C ARG A 16 -23.00 -3.27 26.26
N ALA A 17 -22.73 -3.98 25.17
CA ALA A 17 -21.46 -3.86 24.48
C ALA A 17 -21.16 -2.37 24.30
N PRO A 18 -19.89 -1.93 24.50
CA PRO A 18 -19.51 -0.58 24.13
C PRO A 18 -19.98 -0.32 22.70
N PRO A 19 -20.52 0.88 22.40
CA PRO A 19 -20.94 1.20 21.05
C PRO A 19 -19.81 0.86 20.08
N PRO A 20 -20.11 0.28 18.90
CA PRO A 20 -19.08 -0.01 17.93
C PRO A 20 -18.29 1.27 17.67
N SER A 21 -16.97 1.19 17.76
CA SER A 21 -16.10 2.32 17.45
C SER A 21 -16.48 2.87 16.08
N PRO A 22 -16.52 4.20 15.89
CA PRO A 22 -16.76 4.79 14.59
C PRO A 22 -15.81 4.13 13.58
N ILE A 23 -16.37 3.55 12.51
CA ILE A 23 -15.58 3.11 11.38
C ILE A 23 -14.86 4.36 10.87
N ALA A 24 -13.54 4.39 10.95
CA ALA A 24 -12.73 5.48 10.46
C ALA A 24 -13.07 5.68 8.97
N SER A 25 -13.90 6.69 8.71
CA SER A 25 -14.25 7.11 7.37
C SER A 25 -13.05 7.84 6.81
N GLY A 26 -12.16 7.10 6.17
CA GLY A 26 -11.07 7.67 5.40
C GLY A 26 -9.81 6.86 5.54
N ARG A 27 -9.66 5.88 4.65
CA ARG A 27 -8.34 5.42 4.22
C ARG A 27 -7.69 6.61 3.48
N ARG A 28 -7.13 7.54 4.24
CA ARG A 28 -6.38 8.68 3.72
C ARG A 28 -4.97 8.19 3.42
N SER A 29 -4.45 8.56 2.26
CA SER A 29 -3.02 8.44 1.99
C SER A 29 -2.28 9.29 3.02
N SER A 30 -1.26 8.75 3.69
CA SER A 30 -0.44 9.50 4.64
C SER A 30 0.59 10.39 3.95
N VAL A 31 0.32 10.87 2.73
CA VAL A 31 1.27 11.78 2.08
C VAL A 31 1.24 13.08 2.85
N THR A 32 2.40 13.49 3.36
CA THR A 32 2.63 14.72 4.12
C THR A 32 2.22 16.01 3.39
N ASN A 33 1.82 15.91 2.10
CA ASN A 33 1.41 17.01 1.23
C ASN A 33 0.17 16.64 0.39
N ASP A 34 -0.81 15.94 0.97
CA ASP A 34 -2.07 15.58 0.29
C ASP A 34 -2.75 16.80 -0.39
N GLU A 35 -2.71 17.98 0.23
CA GLU A 35 -3.27 19.23 -0.35
C GLU A 35 -2.54 19.65 -1.63
N VAL A 36 -1.20 19.62 -1.61
CA VAL A 36 -0.35 19.98 -2.77
C VAL A 36 -0.52 18.98 -3.90
N LEU A 37 -0.59 17.68 -3.58
CA LEU A 37 -0.85 16.65 -4.57
C LEU A 37 -2.25 16.78 -5.16
N THR A 38 -3.25 17.11 -4.35
CA THR A 38 -4.61 17.32 -4.81
C THR A 38 -4.68 18.50 -5.77
N GLU A 39 -4.11 19.65 -5.42
CA GLU A 39 -4.01 20.83 -6.30
C GLU A 39 -3.30 20.48 -7.62
N PHE A 40 -2.16 19.77 -7.55
CA PHE A 40 -1.45 19.33 -8.75
C PHE A 40 -2.32 18.43 -9.64
N LEU A 41 -3.05 17.48 -9.05
CA LEU A 41 -3.94 16.56 -9.77
C LEU A 41 -5.18 17.26 -10.34
N GLU A 42 -5.67 18.33 -9.72
CA GLU A 42 -6.72 19.20 -10.26
C GLU A 42 -6.28 19.93 -11.52
N HIS A 43 -5.00 20.28 -11.61
CA HIS A 43 -4.39 20.90 -12.79
C HIS A 43 -3.80 19.91 -13.80
N SER A 44 -3.90 18.60 -13.53
CA SER A 44 -3.37 17.54 -14.39
C SER A 44 -4.39 17.04 -15.42
N LEU A 45 -3.89 16.66 -16.60
CA LEU A 45 -4.73 16.02 -17.62
C LEU A 45 -5.01 14.57 -17.25
N ARG A 46 -6.28 14.17 -17.32
CA ARG A 46 -6.70 12.76 -17.15
C ARG A 46 -6.89 12.13 -18.52
N LEU A 47 -6.00 11.21 -18.88
CA LEU A 47 -6.13 10.45 -20.12
C LEU A 47 -7.07 9.26 -19.90
N VAL A 48 -8.15 9.22 -20.67
CA VAL A 48 -9.07 8.07 -20.74
C VAL A 48 -8.85 7.32 -22.05
N ASN A 49 -9.31 6.06 -22.12
CA ASN A 49 -9.18 5.22 -23.32
C ASN A 49 -7.74 5.09 -23.84
N PHE A 50 -6.77 5.01 -22.93
CA PHE A 50 -5.33 4.92 -23.22
C PHE A 50 -4.88 3.53 -23.74
N GLY A 51 -5.81 2.65 -24.09
CA GLY A 51 -5.52 1.39 -24.79
C GLY A 51 -5.04 0.23 -23.92
N ILE A 52 -4.78 0.45 -22.63
CA ILE A 52 -4.41 -0.64 -21.70
C ILE A 52 -5.67 -1.25 -21.10
N PRO A 53 -5.88 -2.57 -21.19
CA PRO A 53 -7.08 -3.20 -20.65
C PRO A 53 -7.20 -3.07 -19.13
N GLY A 54 -8.39 -2.74 -18.64
CA GLY A 54 -8.62 -2.52 -17.20
C GLY A 54 -8.50 -3.79 -16.35
N GLU A 55 -8.81 -4.95 -16.92
CA GLU A 55 -8.55 -6.26 -16.31
C GLU A 55 -7.06 -6.54 -16.14
N PHE A 56 -6.23 -6.09 -17.09
CA PHE A 56 -4.79 -6.24 -17.00
C PHE A 56 -4.24 -5.36 -15.86
N ILE A 57 -4.65 -4.09 -15.79
CA ILE A 57 -4.27 -3.19 -14.69
C ILE A 57 -4.65 -3.78 -13.33
N ARG A 58 -5.90 -4.26 -13.17
CA ARG A 58 -6.34 -4.92 -11.93
C ARG A 58 -5.52 -6.16 -11.60
N SER A 59 -5.13 -6.95 -12.61
CA SER A 59 -4.28 -8.12 -12.42
C SER A 59 -2.87 -7.75 -11.97
N VAL A 60 -2.27 -6.69 -12.54
CA VAL A 60 -0.98 -6.16 -12.09
C VAL A 60 -1.09 -5.70 -10.64
N SER A 61 -2.11 -4.90 -10.29
CA SER A 61 -2.33 -4.43 -8.92
C SER A 61 -2.49 -5.58 -7.92
N ALA A 62 -3.25 -6.62 -8.26
CA ALA A 62 -3.43 -7.80 -7.41
C ALA A 62 -2.12 -8.56 -7.17
N THR A 63 -1.25 -8.62 -8.20
CA THR A 63 0.06 -9.27 -8.08
C THR A 63 1.02 -8.41 -7.26
N ALA A 64 1.02 -7.08 -7.48
CA ALA A 64 1.81 -6.11 -6.73
C ALA A 64 1.46 -6.10 -5.24
N ALA A 65 0.18 -6.29 -4.88
CA ALA A 65 -0.24 -6.44 -3.49
C ALA A 65 0.47 -7.59 -2.75
N GLY A 66 0.97 -8.61 -3.47
CA GLY A 66 1.76 -9.69 -2.88
C GLY A 66 3.12 -9.23 -2.32
N ILE A 67 3.71 -8.18 -2.90
CA ILE A 67 4.97 -7.58 -2.43
C ILE A 67 4.80 -7.02 -1.01
N PHE A 68 3.73 -6.26 -0.79
CA PHE A 68 3.40 -5.65 0.50
C PHE A 68 2.92 -6.68 1.55
N GLN A 69 2.66 -7.93 1.15
CA GLN A 69 2.31 -9.03 2.07
C GLN A 69 3.54 -9.84 2.53
N LEU A 70 4.74 -9.49 2.06
CA LEU A 70 5.95 -10.15 2.52
C LEU A 70 6.18 -9.89 4.04
N PRO A 71 6.73 -10.87 4.78
CA PRO A 71 7.16 -10.66 6.16
C PRO A 71 8.16 -9.49 6.29
N PRO A 72 8.13 -8.72 7.39
CA PRO A 72 9.04 -7.58 7.60
C PRO A 72 10.51 -7.91 7.37
N GLU A 73 10.97 -9.08 7.83
CA GLU A 73 12.37 -9.51 7.70
C GLU A 73 12.79 -9.67 6.24
N LYS A 74 11.84 -10.06 5.38
CA LYS A 74 12.05 -10.21 3.93
C LYS A 74 12.01 -8.87 3.21
N LYS A 75 11.24 -7.90 3.73
CA LYS A 75 11.17 -6.55 3.18
C LYS A 75 12.44 -5.76 3.50
N GLU A 76 12.92 -5.88 4.74
CA GLU A 76 14.17 -5.25 5.21
C GLU A 76 15.39 -5.69 4.41
N ALA A 77 15.44 -6.96 4.00
CA ALA A 77 16.48 -7.51 3.14
C ALA A 77 16.58 -6.80 1.76
N VAL A 78 15.54 -6.07 1.36
CA VAL A 78 15.44 -5.36 0.09
C VAL A 78 15.09 -3.89 0.32
N SER A 79 15.54 -3.32 1.44
CA SER A 79 15.40 -1.89 1.70
C SER A 79 16.27 -1.06 0.75
N ARG A 80 15.74 0.10 0.37
CA ARG A 80 16.45 1.13 -0.38
C ARG A 80 17.59 1.67 0.47
N SER A 81 18.68 2.02 -0.18
CA SER A 81 19.85 2.68 0.42
C SER A 81 20.45 3.65 -0.59
N LEU A 82 21.50 4.39 -0.19
CA LEU A 82 22.24 5.26 -1.11
C LEU A 82 22.84 4.50 -2.30
N GLU A 83 23.19 3.22 -2.09
CA GLU A 83 23.77 2.35 -3.12
C GLU A 83 22.70 1.59 -3.91
N ARG A 84 21.51 1.45 -3.33
CA ARG A 84 20.39 0.68 -3.87
C ARG A 84 19.12 1.54 -3.95
N PRO A 85 18.85 2.24 -5.08
CA PRO A 85 17.76 3.21 -5.16
C PRO A 85 16.35 2.58 -5.24
N TYR A 86 16.26 1.26 -5.32
CA TYR A 86 15.04 0.45 -5.47
C TYR A 86 14.84 -0.49 -4.28
N GLY A 87 13.59 -0.91 -4.03
CA GLY A 87 13.21 -1.70 -2.86
C GLY A 87 12.21 -0.98 -1.95
N PHE A 88 12.09 -1.44 -0.71
CA PHE A 88 11.24 -0.83 0.32
C PHE A 88 11.87 0.44 0.90
N GLU A 89 11.07 1.40 1.35
CA GLU A 89 11.59 2.57 2.09
C GLU A 89 12.26 2.14 3.41
N GLU A 90 13.41 2.76 3.72
CA GLU A 90 14.11 2.55 4.98
C GLU A 90 13.32 3.21 6.12
N VAL A 91 12.74 2.39 7.00
CA VAL A 91 12.01 2.86 8.18
C VAL A 91 13.02 3.52 9.14
N HIS A 92 13.11 4.85 9.10
CA HIS A 92 13.91 5.61 10.06
C HIS A 92 13.21 5.54 11.43
N GLY A 93 13.77 4.71 12.31
CA GLY A 93 13.22 4.45 13.63
C GLY A 93 13.52 5.57 14.62
N ASP A 94 12.66 6.58 14.66
CA ASP A 94 12.43 7.33 15.89
C ASP A 94 11.11 6.85 16.51
N HIS A 95 11.24 5.92 17.45
CA HIS A 95 10.17 5.36 18.27
C HIS A 95 9.58 6.44 19.20
N GLN A 96 8.81 7.39 18.67
CA GLN A 96 7.93 8.18 19.52
C GLN A 96 6.79 8.90 18.80
N GLU A 97 6.19 8.33 17.76
CA GLU A 97 4.85 8.77 17.37
C GLU A 97 3.91 7.58 17.31
N ALA A 98 2.92 7.63 18.19
CA ALA A 98 1.83 6.70 18.25
C ALA A 98 1.16 6.63 16.87
N GLU A 99 1.09 5.44 16.29
CA GLU A 99 0.09 5.08 15.26
C GLU A 99 -0.03 6.10 14.11
N SER A 100 1.11 6.56 13.57
CA SER A 100 1.13 7.02 12.19
C SER A 100 1.00 5.76 11.33
N GLU A 101 -0.06 5.67 10.52
CA GLU A 101 -0.17 4.66 9.46
C GLU A 101 1.04 4.84 8.53
N VAL A 102 2.14 4.13 8.80
CA VAL A 102 3.34 4.21 7.97
C VAL A 102 2.95 3.70 6.59
N SER A 103 2.79 4.62 5.63
CA SER A 103 2.65 4.26 4.21
C SER A 103 3.90 3.51 3.81
N GLU A 104 3.75 2.22 3.54
CA GLU A 104 4.81 1.40 2.99
C GLU A 104 4.92 1.67 1.48
N ASP A 105 6.12 2.06 1.04
CA ASP A 105 6.44 2.30 -0.37
C ASP A 105 7.45 1.27 -0.89
N PHE A 106 7.25 0.84 -2.14
CA PHE A 106 8.16 -0.06 -2.85
C PHE A 106 8.50 0.49 -4.23
N VAL A 107 9.78 0.76 -4.47
CA VAL A 107 10.29 1.25 -5.77
C VAL A 107 10.82 0.09 -6.58
N TRP A 108 10.15 -0.23 -7.69
CA TRP A 108 10.55 -1.30 -8.60
C TRP A 108 11.30 -0.78 -9.82
N CYS A 109 12.26 -1.56 -10.32
CA CYS A 109 12.92 -1.36 -11.61
C CYS A 109 13.33 -2.69 -12.24
N LYS A 110 13.78 -2.66 -13.51
CA LYS A 110 14.27 -3.82 -14.27
C LYS A 110 15.73 -4.16 -13.96
N ASP A 111 16.22 -3.82 -12.76
CA ASP A 111 17.60 -4.08 -12.36
C ASP A 111 17.81 -5.56 -12.06
N GLU A 112 18.93 -6.11 -12.53
CA GLU A 112 19.26 -7.52 -12.36
C GLU A 112 19.48 -7.88 -10.88
N SER A 113 20.09 -6.99 -10.10
CA SER A 113 20.31 -7.25 -8.67
C SER A 113 19.02 -7.27 -7.87
N LEU A 114 18.07 -6.36 -8.16
CA LEU A 114 16.73 -6.41 -7.58
C LEU A 114 16.02 -7.71 -7.94
N THR A 115 16.17 -8.14 -9.19
CA THR A 115 15.57 -9.38 -9.68
C THR A 115 16.11 -10.58 -8.92
N VAL A 116 17.43 -10.72 -8.83
CA VAL A 116 18.09 -11.83 -8.12
C VAL A 116 17.66 -11.88 -6.65
N ASP A 117 17.66 -10.75 -5.96
CA ASP A 117 17.30 -10.70 -4.54
C ASP A 117 15.84 -11.09 -4.30
N MET A 118 14.93 -10.52 -5.10
CA MET A 118 13.50 -10.78 -4.95
C MET A 118 13.12 -12.20 -5.38
N GLU A 119 13.80 -12.78 -6.38
CA GLU A 119 13.63 -14.19 -6.73
C GLU A 119 14.13 -15.12 -5.62
N GLY A 120 15.14 -14.73 -4.85
CA GLY A 120 15.57 -15.44 -3.65
C GLY A 120 14.53 -15.40 -2.52
N ILE A 121 13.77 -14.31 -2.41
CA ILE A 121 12.83 -14.05 -1.31
C ILE A 121 11.43 -14.60 -1.59
N TRP A 122 10.95 -14.41 -2.82
CA TRP A 122 9.60 -14.74 -3.27
C TRP A 122 9.62 -15.23 -4.74
N PRO A 123 10.20 -16.41 -5.04
CA PRO A 123 10.56 -16.80 -6.41
C PRO A 123 9.39 -16.76 -7.41
N THR A 124 8.41 -17.65 -7.24
CA THR A 124 7.30 -17.78 -8.19
C THR A 124 6.42 -16.53 -8.23
N GLY A 125 6.23 -15.87 -7.09
CA GLY A 125 5.40 -14.68 -7.03
C GLY A 125 6.09 -13.45 -7.60
N TYR A 126 7.39 -13.30 -7.38
CA TYR A 126 8.17 -12.22 -7.96
C TYR A 126 8.32 -12.38 -9.47
N SER A 127 8.61 -13.57 -10.00
CA SER A 127 8.68 -13.76 -11.45
C SER A 127 7.34 -13.42 -12.13
N ASN A 128 6.20 -13.71 -11.49
CA ASN A 128 4.89 -13.31 -11.99
C ASN A 128 4.70 -11.78 -11.94
N PHE A 129 5.10 -11.17 -10.82
CA PHE A 129 5.05 -9.73 -10.61
C PHE A 129 5.91 -8.98 -11.63
N SER A 130 7.19 -9.35 -11.77
CA SER A 130 8.14 -8.68 -12.66
C SER A 130 7.71 -8.77 -14.12
N GLN A 131 7.27 -9.94 -14.59
CA GLN A 131 6.76 -10.11 -15.96
C GLN A 131 5.56 -9.20 -16.25
N LYS A 132 4.63 -9.08 -15.29
CA LYS A 132 3.46 -8.20 -15.41
C LYS A 132 3.85 -6.72 -15.39
N MET A 133 4.78 -6.34 -14.51
CA MET A 133 5.30 -4.97 -14.41
C MET A 133 6.09 -4.56 -15.65
N GLU A 134 6.88 -5.47 -16.24
CA GLU A 134 7.58 -5.24 -17.49
C GLU A 134 6.62 -4.98 -18.65
N THR A 135 5.57 -5.81 -18.76
CA THR A 135 4.53 -5.64 -19.77
C THR A 135 3.80 -4.31 -19.59
N LEU A 136 3.38 -3.99 -18.36
CA LEU A 136 2.73 -2.71 -18.05
C LEU A 136 3.64 -1.52 -18.34
N SER A 137 4.94 -1.61 -18.01
CA SER A 137 5.93 -0.58 -18.31
C SER A 137 6.06 -0.32 -19.81
N SER A 138 6.10 -1.37 -20.64
CA SER A 138 6.14 -1.22 -22.10
C SER A 138 4.85 -0.62 -22.67
N ASP A 139 3.69 -0.98 -22.13
CA ASP A 139 2.41 -0.39 -22.53
C ASP A 139 2.33 1.10 -22.17
N ILE A 140 2.75 1.48 -20.96
CA ILE A 140 2.82 2.89 -20.52
C ILE A 140 3.81 3.68 -21.40
N GLU A 141 4.95 3.09 -21.76
CA GLU A 141 5.91 3.73 -22.67
C GLU A 141 5.32 3.95 -24.06
N HIS A 142 4.51 3.01 -24.56
CA HIS A 142 3.79 3.20 -25.82
C HIS A 142 2.78 4.36 -25.72
N VAL A 143 2.00 4.43 -24.65
CA VAL A 143 1.08 5.55 -24.39
C VAL A 143 1.83 6.88 -24.32
N ALA A 144 2.94 6.95 -23.57
CA ALA A 144 3.75 8.15 -23.44
C ALA A 144 4.30 8.63 -24.80
N ARG A 145 4.78 7.71 -25.65
CA ARG A 145 5.23 8.04 -27.01
C ARG A 145 4.10 8.63 -27.86
N ASN A 146 2.90 8.07 -27.78
CA ASN A 146 1.74 8.58 -28.52
C ASN A 146 1.38 10.00 -28.06
N ILE A 147 1.42 10.27 -26.76
CA ILE A 147 1.18 11.62 -26.20
C ILE A 147 2.21 12.61 -26.76
N LEU A 148 3.51 12.29 -26.67
CA LEU A 148 4.59 13.16 -27.13
C LEU A 148 4.52 13.46 -28.64
N GLN A 149 4.09 12.47 -29.45
CA GLN A 149 3.89 12.64 -30.88
C GLN A 149 2.64 13.46 -31.23
N SER A 150 1.63 13.45 -30.36
CA SER A 150 0.38 14.22 -30.55
C SER A 150 0.49 15.69 -30.10
N SER A 151 1.56 16.05 -29.39
CA SER A 151 1.83 17.42 -28.91
C SER A 151 2.65 18.29 -29.88
N ALA A 152 2.77 17.88 -31.15
CA ALA A 152 3.39 18.64 -32.25
C ALA A 152 2.32 19.10 -33.25
#